data_AF-A0A4Q4SQX3-F1
#
_entry.id   AF-A0A4Q4SQX3-F1
#
_cell.length_a   1.000
_cell.length_b   1.000
_cell.length_c   1.000
_cell.angle_alpha   90.00
_cell.angle_beta   90.00
_cell.angle_gamma   90.00
#
_symmetry.space_group_name_H-M   'P 1'
#
loop_
_entity.id
_entity.type
_entity.pdbx_description
1 polymer ?
#
loop_
_entity_poly.entity_id
_entity_poly.type
_entity_poly.pdbx_seq_one_letter_code
_entity_poly.pdbx_strand_id
1 'polypeptide(L)'
;MISENPFVALKEGRFIQRPILSGTNTNEGTSFAISEGFSVNSTIEFRAAVARYFDQGVANTSVDAITTEYLEGLSPEEVQSSLGSVLPSPRSDYGTLYGRAALFRGDQLFIAARRFSTKMWARFGIPAFSYRFDTVPSSVSPETLGAAHFADIPFVFCNVGGVGHEVNFLASNVTTSRDQYLELSKRMSLMWLSFVNELSPNARFALDSGLIWPAYTNRSATNMVFRNHGLSLEDGTWRASAISRLNSASAGFEA
;
A
#
# COMPACT_ATOMS: atom_id res chain seq x y z
N MET A 1 -11.54 -21.50 -10.11
CA MET A 1 -10.31 -21.95 -10.77
C MET A 1 -9.68 -20.74 -11.45
N ILE A 2 -8.37 -20.53 -11.29
CA ILE A 2 -7.64 -19.45 -11.97
C ILE A 2 -7.03 -20.07 -13.24
N SER A 3 -7.47 -19.61 -14.42
CA SER A 3 -7.12 -20.23 -15.70
C SER A 3 -5.84 -19.67 -16.34
N GLU A 4 -5.31 -18.56 -15.83
CA GLU A 4 -4.15 -17.86 -16.39
C GLU A 4 -3.56 -16.86 -15.37
N ASN A 5 -2.45 -16.20 -15.74
CA ASN A 5 -1.88 -15.12 -14.95
C ASN A 5 -2.91 -13.96 -14.78
N PRO A 6 -3.22 -13.52 -13.54
CA PRO A 6 -4.17 -12.45 -13.29
C PRO A 6 -3.86 -11.13 -14.00
N PHE A 7 -2.58 -10.78 -14.21
CA PHE A 7 -2.21 -9.57 -14.96
C PHE A 7 -2.67 -9.64 -16.41
N VAL A 8 -2.61 -10.82 -17.03
CA VAL A 8 -3.11 -11.06 -18.40
C VAL A 8 -4.63 -10.99 -18.42
N ALA A 9 -5.31 -11.70 -17.51
CA ALA A 9 -6.77 -11.67 -17.40
C ALA A 9 -7.32 -10.24 -17.25
N LEU A 10 -6.70 -9.44 -16.37
CA LEU A 10 -7.08 -8.05 -16.15
C LEU A 10 -6.81 -7.15 -17.37
N LYS A 11 -5.70 -7.33 -18.09
CA LYS A 11 -5.42 -6.57 -19.33
C LYS A 11 -6.45 -6.84 -20.42
N GLU A 12 -6.94 -8.06 -20.49
CA GLU A 12 -7.89 -8.53 -21.49
C GLU A 12 -9.35 -8.32 -21.08
N GLY A 13 -9.60 -7.73 -19.91
CA GLY A 13 -10.96 -7.46 -19.43
C GLY A 13 -11.69 -8.71 -18.94
N ARG A 14 -10.99 -9.82 -18.72
CA ARG A 14 -11.53 -11.10 -18.24
C ARG A 14 -11.70 -11.13 -16.73
N PHE A 15 -12.49 -10.19 -16.21
CA PHE A 15 -12.87 -10.10 -14.81
C PHE A 15 -14.30 -9.59 -14.69
N ILE A 16 -14.88 -9.75 -13.51
CA ILE A 16 -16.22 -9.25 -13.24
C ILE A 16 -16.18 -7.72 -13.17
N GLN A 17 -16.85 -7.06 -14.13
CA GLN A 17 -16.87 -5.61 -14.28
C GLN A 17 -17.83 -4.94 -13.27
N ARG A 18 -17.44 -4.91 -12.00
CA ARG A 18 -18.14 -4.22 -10.92
C ARG A 18 -17.23 -3.18 -10.27
N PRO A 19 -17.78 -2.09 -9.70
CA PRO A 19 -16.98 -1.12 -8.97
C PRO A 19 -16.08 -1.79 -7.94
N ILE A 20 -14.87 -1.26 -7.77
CA ILE A 20 -13.94 -1.72 -6.73
C ILE A 20 -13.54 -0.57 -5.81
N LEU A 21 -13.31 -0.92 -4.55
CA LEU A 21 -12.59 -0.11 -3.58
C LEU A 21 -11.37 -0.92 -3.17
N SER A 22 -10.17 -0.36 -3.32
CA SER A 22 -8.92 -1.07 -3.06
C SER A 22 -7.87 -0.11 -2.50
N GLY A 23 -7.17 -0.51 -1.44
CA GLY A 23 -6.13 0.33 -0.85
C GLY A 23 -4.94 -0.46 -0.35
N THR A 24 -3.96 0.29 0.12
CA THR A 24 -2.75 -0.22 0.75
C THR A 24 -2.33 0.71 1.87
N ASN A 25 -1.62 0.18 2.85
CA ASN A 25 -0.98 0.98 3.90
C ASN A 25 0.32 1.61 3.36
N THR A 26 0.80 2.69 3.96
CA THR A 26 2.05 3.35 3.51
C THR A 26 3.24 2.41 3.57
N ASN A 27 3.32 1.60 4.62
CA ASN A 27 4.48 0.78 4.95
C ASN A 27 4.16 -0.72 4.86
N GLU A 28 3.43 -1.16 3.84
CA GLU A 28 3.02 -2.57 3.67
C GLU A 28 4.13 -3.59 3.90
N GLY A 29 5.37 -3.27 3.49
CA GLY A 29 6.49 -4.20 3.54
C GLY A 29 7.28 -4.25 4.86
N THR A 30 7.05 -3.36 5.82
CA THR A 30 7.92 -3.26 7.01
C THR A 30 7.82 -4.47 7.92
N SER A 31 6.60 -5.01 8.14
CA SER A 31 6.41 -6.25 8.92
C SER A 31 7.02 -7.45 8.22
N PHE A 32 6.84 -7.58 6.90
CA PHE A 32 7.39 -8.69 6.11
C PHE A 32 8.91 -8.65 6.05
N ALA A 33 9.52 -7.46 5.90
CA ALA A 33 10.97 -7.33 5.90
C ALA A 33 11.59 -7.87 7.20
N ILE A 34 10.91 -7.67 8.34
CA ILE A 34 11.34 -8.21 9.63
C ILE A 34 11.03 -9.70 9.75
N SER A 35 9.78 -10.13 9.53
CA SER A 35 9.35 -11.51 9.78
C SER A 35 9.98 -12.52 8.83
N GLU A 36 10.33 -12.10 7.61
CA GLU A 36 10.99 -12.95 6.61
C GLU A 36 12.52 -12.90 6.71
N GLY A 37 13.07 -12.15 7.67
CA GLY A 37 14.52 -12.00 7.85
C GLY A 37 15.19 -11.32 6.66
N PHE A 38 14.52 -10.37 6.00
CA PHE A 38 15.05 -9.62 4.86
C PHE A 38 16.04 -8.53 5.33
N SER A 39 17.05 -8.93 6.09
CA SER A 39 18.13 -8.07 6.57
C SER A 39 19.29 -8.07 5.57
N VAL A 40 19.32 -7.08 4.68
CA VAL A 40 20.35 -6.94 3.66
C VAL A 40 21.19 -5.67 3.85
N ASN A 41 22.49 -5.80 3.64
CA ASN A 41 23.51 -4.79 3.89
C ASN A 41 24.30 -4.40 2.64
N SER A 42 24.10 -5.09 1.52
CA SER A 42 24.81 -4.84 0.27
C SER A 42 23.91 -5.02 -0.95
N THR A 43 24.33 -4.45 -2.07
CA THR A 43 23.68 -4.62 -3.38
C THR A 43 23.54 -6.10 -3.77
N ILE A 44 24.56 -6.91 -3.48
CA ILE A 44 24.57 -8.34 -3.81
C ILE A 44 23.48 -9.08 -3.01
N GLU A 45 23.40 -8.82 -1.71
CA GLU A 45 22.39 -9.42 -0.84
C GLU A 45 20.97 -8.96 -1.22
N PHE A 46 20.79 -7.68 -1.51
CA PHE A 46 19.51 -7.14 -1.96
C PHE A 46 19.06 -7.79 -3.27
N ARG A 47 19.94 -7.86 -4.27
CA ARG A 47 19.68 -8.51 -5.56
C ARG A 47 19.32 -9.99 -5.38
N ALA A 48 20.06 -10.71 -4.52
CA ALA A 48 19.79 -12.11 -4.23
C ALA A 48 18.39 -12.29 -3.61
N ALA A 49 17.98 -11.38 -2.73
CA ALA A 49 16.63 -11.38 -2.17
C ALA A 49 15.57 -11.08 -3.24
N VAL A 50 15.78 -10.08 -4.11
CA VAL A 50 14.87 -9.82 -5.24
C VAL A 50 14.69 -11.08 -6.10
N ALA A 51 15.79 -11.73 -6.50
CA ALA A 51 15.74 -12.98 -7.27
C ALA A 51 14.95 -14.08 -6.55
N ARG A 52 15.18 -14.24 -5.24
CA ARG A 52 14.49 -15.24 -4.42
C ARG A 52 12.97 -15.03 -4.41
N TYR A 53 12.50 -13.78 -4.34
CA TYR A 53 11.06 -13.52 -4.26
C TYR A 53 10.31 -13.60 -5.60
N PHE A 54 11.01 -13.87 -6.71
CA PHE A 54 10.41 -14.02 -8.04
C PHE A 54 10.53 -15.46 -8.60
N ASP A 55 10.95 -16.44 -7.79
CA ASP A 55 10.93 -17.90 -8.05
C ASP A 55 11.21 -18.31 -9.52
N GLN A 56 12.48 -18.30 -9.95
CA GLN A 56 13.04 -18.74 -11.25
C GLN A 56 12.34 -18.30 -12.57
N GLY A 57 11.20 -17.61 -12.52
CA GLY A 57 10.40 -17.24 -13.69
C GLY A 57 10.75 -15.88 -14.29
N VAL A 58 11.64 -15.12 -13.63
CA VAL A 58 12.02 -13.76 -14.04
C VAL A 58 13.48 -13.74 -14.51
N ALA A 59 13.73 -13.11 -15.66
CA ALA A 59 15.07 -12.99 -16.23
C ALA A 59 16.02 -12.22 -15.31
N ASN A 60 17.31 -12.59 -15.31
CA ASN A 60 18.33 -11.89 -14.53
C ASN A 60 18.38 -10.39 -14.83
N THR A 61 18.16 -10.00 -16.09
CA THR A 61 18.09 -8.58 -16.50
C THR A 61 16.94 -7.84 -15.82
N SER A 62 15.79 -8.48 -15.63
CA SER A 62 14.66 -7.90 -14.89
C SER A 62 14.94 -7.80 -13.39
N VAL A 63 15.61 -8.80 -12.81
CA VAL A 63 16.08 -8.76 -11.41
C VAL A 63 17.07 -7.61 -11.20
N ASP A 64 18.03 -7.45 -12.13
CA ASP A 64 19.02 -6.36 -12.10
C ASP A 64 18.32 -5.01 -12.20
N ALA A 65 17.39 -4.87 -13.16
CA ALA A 65 16.66 -3.62 -13.34
C ALA A 65 15.81 -3.26 -12.11
N ILE A 66 15.10 -4.21 -11.50
CA ILE A 66 14.35 -3.98 -10.26
C ILE A 66 15.30 -3.57 -9.12
N THR A 67 16.44 -4.26 -8.99
CA THR A 67 17.45 -3.93 -7.98
C THR A 67 17.95 -2.49 -8.14
N THR A 68 18.30 -2.09 -9.36
CA THR A 68 18.74 -0.72 -9.68
C THR A 68 17.66 0.31 -9.36
N GLU A 69 16.39 0.07 -9.69
CA GLU A 69 15.30 1.00 -9.35
C GLU A 69 15.21 1.28 -7.84
N TYR A 70 15.33 0.25 -7.00
CA TYR A 70 15.21 0.42 -5.55
C TYR A 70 16.49 0.91 -4.87
N LEU A 71 17.68 0.63 -5.41
CA LEU A 71 18.93 1.05 -4.79
C LEU A 71 19.46 2.40 -5.31
N GLU A 72 19.24 2.68 -6.58
CA GLU A 72 19.85 3.81 -7.30
C GLU A 72 18.79 4.73 -7.93
N GLY A 73 17.64 4.19 -8.34
CA GLY A 73 16.56 4.93 -8.99
C GLY A 73 15.72 5.82 -8.06
N LEU A 74 15.92 5.72 -6.74
CA LEU A 74 15.26 6.55 -5.73
C LEU A 74 16.30 7.34 -4.94
N SER A 75 16.16 8.67 -4.91
CA SER A 75 16.98 9.54 -4.06
C SER A 75 16.76 9.23 -2.58
N PRO A 76 17.71 9.56 -1.69
CA PRO A 76 17.51 9.43 -0.24
C PRO A 76 16.24 10.14 0.26
N GLU A 77 15.92 11.32 -0.28
CA GLU A 77 14.73 12.10 0.04
C GLU A 77 13.45 11.39 -0.42
N GLU A 78 13.45 10.81 -1.62
CA GLU A 78 12.31 10.04 -2.14
C GLU A 78 12.07 8.77 -1.32
N VAL A 79 13.13 8.10 -0.86
CA VAL A 79 13.05 6.96 0.05
C VAL A 79 12.44 7.40 1.38
N GLN A 80 12.95 8.46 2.01
CA GLN A 80 12.38 8.93 3.28
C GLN A 80 10.92 9.37 3.13
N SER A 81 10.59 10.11 2.06
CA SER A 81 9.23 10.53 1.77
C SER A 81 8.29 9.33 1.60
N SER A 82 8.75 8.29 0.91
CA SER A 82 8.00 7.02 0.73
C SER A 82 7.83 6.24 2.02
N LEU A 83 8.78 6.32 2.94
CA LEU A 83 8.76 5.65 4.23
C LEU A 83 7.91 6.38 5.29
N GLY A 84 7.67 7.68 5.12
CA GLY A 84 6.95 8.48 6.10
C GLY A 84 7.74 8.57 7.41
N SER A 85 7.16 8.08 8.50
CA SER A 85 7.80 8.08 9.82
C SER A 85 8.87 7.01 10.00
N VAL A 86 8.90 5.99 9.13
CA VAL A 86 9.85 4.88 9.24
C VAL A 86 11.25 5.38 8.91
N LEU A 87 12.22 5.03 9.75
CA LEU A 87 13.62 5.35 9.49
C LEU A 87 14.20 4.39 8.44
N PRO A 88 15.11 4.82 7.56
CA PRO A 88 15.68 3.95 6.53
C PRO A 88 16.51 2.79 7.10
N SER A 89 17.04 2.94 8.31
CA SER A 89 17.84 1.92 9.01
C SER A 89 17.65 2.09 10.54
N PRO A 90 16.49 1.70 11.10
CA PRO A 90 16.13 1.99 12.49
C PRO A 90 16.96 1.18 13.49
N ARG A 91 17.48 0.02 13.08
CA ARG A 91 18.26 -0.90 13.91
C ARG A 91 19.28 -1.64 13.07
N SER A 92 20.43 -1.96 13.65
CA SER A 92 21.52 -2.67 12.96
C SER A 92 21.17 -4.12 12.59
N ASP A 93 20.31 -4.79 13.36
CA ASP A 93 19.85 -6.16 13.13
C ASP A 93 18.84 -6.31 11.98
N TYR A 94 18.33 -5.20 11.43
CA TYR A 94 17.43 -5.20 10.26
C TYR A 94 18.15 -4.94 8.93
N GLY A 95 19.46 -4.73 8.98
CA GLY A 95 20.28 -4.44 7.81
C GLY A 95 20.25 -2.97 7.41
N THR A 96 21.36 -2.49 6.84
CA THR A 96 21.55 -1.07 6.47
C THR A 96 20.63 -0.61 5.33
N LEU A 97 20.06 -1.55 4.56
CA LEU A 97 19.13 -1.26 3.46
C LEU A 97 17.66 -1.50 3.86
N TYR A 98 17.34 -1.60 5.16
CA TYR A 98 16.00 -1.90 5.67
C TYR A 98 14.87 -1.14 4.97
N GLY A 99 14.97 0.19 4.89
CA GLY A 99 13.93 1.03 4.29
C GLY A 99 13.71 0.72 2.81
N ARG A 100 14.79 0.53 2.03
CA ARG A 100 14.69 0.16 0.61
C ARG A 100 14.12 -1.26 0.45
N ALA A 101 14.49 -2.19 1.33
CA ALA A 101 13.96 -3.55 1.34
C ALA A 101 12.46 -3.57 1.67
N ALA A 102 12.02 -2.77 2.65
CA ALA A 102 10.61 -2.61 3.01
C ALA A 102 9.80 -1.98 1.86
N LEU A 103 10.32 -0.96 1.18
CA LEU A 103 9.67 -0.38 0.01
C LEU A 103 9.50 -1.39 -1.12
N PHE A 104 10.57 -2.13 -1.46
CA PHE A 104 10.51 -3.18 -2.47
C PHE A 104 9.49 -4.26 -2.09
N ARG A 105 9.54 -4.76 -0.85
CA ARG A 105 8.67 -5.88 -0.44
C ARG A 105 7.20 -5.47 -0.39
N GLY A 106 6.89 -4.27 0.10
CA GLY A 106 5.54 -3.72 0.12
C GLY A 106 4.99 -3.46 -1.28
N ASP A 107 5.82 -2.92 -2.17
CA ASP A 107 5.45 -2.73 -3.57
C ASP A 107 5.21 -4.05 -4.29
N GLN A 108 6.11 -5.03 -4.09
CA GLN A 108 6.02 -6.35 -4.72
C GLN A 108 4.76 -7.11 -4.30
N LEU A 109 4.44 -7.13 -3.01
CA LEU A 109 3.32 -7.92 -2.50
C LEU A 109 1.96 -7.24 -2.70
N PHE A 110 1.88 -5.92 -2.57
CA PHE A 110 0.59 -5.22 -2.44
C PHE A 110 0.45 -4.03 -3.36
N ILE A 111 1.34 -3.04 -3.26
CA ILE A 111 1.10 -1.70 -3.84
C ILE A 111 1.13 -1.75 -5.37
N ALA A 112 2.03 -2.53 -5.98
CA ALA A 112 2.13 -2.64 -7.44
C ALA A 112 0.88 -3.29 -8.04
N ALA A 113 0.44 -4.42 -7.48
CA ALA A 113 -0.76 -5.12 -7.92
C ALA A 113 -2.04 -4.31 -7.68
N ARG A 114 -2.14 -3.59 -6.55
CA ARG A 114 -3.24 -2.64 -6.29
C ARG A 114 -3.29 -1.56 -7.37
N ARG A 115 -2.15 -0.91 -7.66
CA ARG A 115 -2.06 0.15 -8.69
C ARG A 115 -2.42 -0.37 -10.07
N PHE A 116 -1.93 -1.55 -10.42
CA PHE A 116 -2.24 -2.20 -11.69
C PHE A 116 -3.74 -2.50 -11.81
N SER A 117 -4.34 -3.08 -10.77
CA SER A 117 -5.77 -3.41 -10.73
C SER A 117 -6.64 -2.17 -10.87
N THR A 118 -6.39 -1.11 -10.09
CA THR A 118 -7.17 0.14 -10.21
C THR A 118 -7.05 0.78 -11.59
N LYS A 119 -5.87 0.72 -12.21
CA LYS A 119 -5.66 1.19 -13.58
C LYS A 119 -6.43 0.36 -14.60
N MET A 120 -6.51 -0.96 -14.44
CA MET A 120 -7.29 -1.81 -15.36
C MET A 120 -8.80 -1.53 -15.25
N TRP A 121 -9.34 -1.35 -14.04
CA TRP A 121 -10.74 -0.95 -13.88
C TRP A 121 -11.06 0.37 -14.58
N ALA A 122 -10.21 1.39 -14.36
CA ALA A 122 -10.34 2.68 -15.02
C ALA A 122 -10.25 2.57 -16.55
N ARG A 123 -9.36 1.70 -17.07
CA ARG A 123 -9.23 1.42 -18.51
C ARG A 123 -10.53 0.90 -19.12
N PHE A 124 -11.24 0.03 -18.41
CA PHE A 124 -12.53 -0.54 -18.84
C PHE A 124 -13.75 0.32 -18.47
N GLY A 125 -13.55 1.56 -18.00
CA GLY A 125 -14.63 2.47 -17.65
C GLY A 125 -15.42 2.05 -16.40
N ILE A 126 -14.86 1.15 -15.58
CA ILE A 126 -15.49 0.68 -14.35
C ILE A 126 -14.99 1.54 -13.18
N PRO A 127 -15.87 2.07 -12.31
CA PRO A 127 -15.45 2.86 -11.16
C PRO A 127 -14.45 2.11 -10.27
N ALA A 128 -13.32 2.74 -9.97
CA ALA A 128 -12.34 2.24 -9.00
C ALA A 128 -12.03 3.33 -8.00
N PHE A 129 -12.13 3.03 -6.70
CA PHE A 129 -11.79 3.94 -5.62
C PHE A 129 -10.53 3.42 -4.95
N SER A 130 -9.49 4.25 -4.93
CA SER A 130 -8.19 3.86 -4.39
C SER A 130 -7.87 4.63 -3.12
N TYR A 131 -7.25 3.98 -2.13
CA TYR A 131 -6.76 4.67 -0.94
C TYR A 131 -5.34 4.30 -0.53
N ARG A 132 -4.71 5.21 0.21
CA ARG A 132 -3.53 4.93 1.04
C ARG A 132 -3.85 5.21 2.50
N PHE A 133 -3.62 4.23 3.35
CA PHE A 133 -3.75 4.41 4.80
C PHE A 133 -2.39 4.78 5.39
N ASP A 134 -2.34 5.91 6.08
CA ASP A 134 -1.10 6.58 6.48
C ASP A 134 -1.19 7.04 7.94
N THR A 135 -1.70 6.15 8.79
CA THR A 135 -1.82 6.37 10.23
C THR A 135 -1.09 5.25 10.95
N VAL A 136 -0.15 5.61 11.83
CA VAL A 136 0.51 4.64 12.71
C VAL A 136 -0.45 4.34 13.86
N PRO A 137 -0.95 3.10 14.01
CA PRO A 137 -1.85 2.77 15.10
C PRO A 137 -1.17 2.86 16.47
N SER A 138 -1.97 2.80 17.53
CA SER A 138 -1.43 2.70 18.89
C SER A 138 -0.59 1.44 19.08
N SER A 139 0.40 1.54 19.97
CA SER A 139 1.33 0.45 20.29
C SER A 139 2.17 -0.06 19.10
N VAL A 140 2.20 0.65 17.98
CA VAL A 140 3.07 0.36 16.83
C VAL A 140 4.22 1.35 16.79
N SER A 141 5.44 0.86 16.56
CA SER A 141 6.62 1.73 16.43
C SER A 141 6.54 2.56 15.14
N PRO A 142 6.47 3.91 15.21
CA PRO A 142 6.43 4.74 14.01
C PRO A 142 7.75 4.71 13.22
N GLU A 143 8.88 4.58 13.92
CA GLU A 143 10.22 4.60 13.34
C GLU A 143 10.62 3.27 12.70
N THR A 144 9.96 2.18 13.09
CA THR A 144 10.24 0.84 12.57
C THR A 144 9.16 0.35 11.64
N LEU A 145 7.91 0.29 12.10
CA LEU A 145 6.81 -0.32 11.36
C LEU A 145 6.00 0.71 10.57
N GLY A 146 5.77 1.89 11.15
CA GLY A 146 4.92 2.91 10.55
C GLY A 146 3.47 2.43 10.39
N ALA A 147 2.81 2.84 9.30
CA ALA A 147 1.51 2.30 8.89
C ALA A 147 1.73 0.96 8.16
N ALA A 148 2.08 -0.07 8.93
CA ALA A 148 2.43 -1.40 8.42
C ALA A 148 1.21 -2.15 7.85
N HIS A 149 1.45 -3.31 7.23
CA HIS A 149 0.39 -4.21 6.80
C HIS A 149 -0.62 -4.47 7.93
N PHE A 150 -1.92 -4.53 7.59
CA PHE A 150 -3.05 -4.71 8.50
C PHE A 150 -3.43 -3.49 9.39
N ALA A 151 -2.64 -2.42 9.42
CA ALA A 151 -2.86 -1.25 10.27
C ALA A 151 -4.23 -0.55 10.07
N ASP A 152 -4.80 -0.64 8.87
CA ASP A 152 -6.08 -0.04 8.48
C ASP A 152 -7.31 -0.84 8.95
N ILE A 153 -7.16 -2.15 9.15
CA ILE A 153 -8.29 -3.05 9.43
C ILE A 153 -9.11 -2.62 10.66
N PRO A 154 -8.51 -2.30 11.82
CA PRO A 154 -9.26 -1.81 12.98
C PRO A 154 -10.05 -0.53 12.68
N PHE A 155 -9.54 0.33 11.78
CA PHE A 155 -10.17 1.58 11.40
C PHE A 155 -11.35 1.34 10.45
N VAL A 156 -11.21 0.46 9.46
CA VAL A 156 -12.28 0.04 8.55
C VAL A 156 -13.48 -0.51 9.32
N PHE A 157 -13.23 -1.40 10.28
CA PHE A 157 -14.29 -2.06 11.06
C PHE A 157 -14.82 -1.24 12.23
N CYS A 158 -14.30 -0.03 12.48
CA CYS A 158 -14.65 0.75 13.65
C CYS A 158 -14.50 -0.05 14.96
N ASN A 159 -13.40 -0.81 15.08
CA ASN A 159 -13.17 -1.72 16.21
C ASN A 159 -12.65 -0.97 17.46
N VAL A 160 -13.44 -0.03 17.96
CA VAL A 160 -13.14 0.86 19.09
C VAL A 160 -12.72 0.08 20.35
N GLY A 161 -13.32 -1.10 20.56
CA GLY A 161 -13.06 -1.98 21.70
C GLY A 161 -11.81 -2.86 21.55
N GLY A 162 -11.19 -2.92 20.37
CA GLY A 162 -10.06 -3.82 20.11
C GLY A 162 -10.43 -5.31 20.17
N VAL A 163 -11.71 -5.65 19.95
CA VAL A 163 -12.21 -7.02 20.09
C VAL A 163 -11.52 -7.93 19.08
N GLY A 164 -10.97 -9.05 19.55
CA GLY A 164 -10.27 -10.02 18.71
C GLY A 164 -8.82 -9.69 18.38
N HIS A 165 -8.25 -8.63 18.96
CA HIS A 165 -6.83 -8.29 18.81
C HIS A 165 -6.09 -8.40 20.16
N GLU A 166 -4.83 -8.81 20.12
CA GLU A 166 -3.96 -8.84 21.31
C GLU A 166 -3.70 -7.42 21.86
N VAL A 167 -3.70 -6.42 20.97
CA VAL A 167 -3.54 -5.01 21.30
C VAL A 167 -4.68 -4.19 20.71
N ASN A 168 -5.16 -3.18 21.44
CA ASN A 168 -6.18 -2.26 20.92
C ASN A 168 -5.50 -1.14 20.11
N PHE A 169 -5.52 -1.31 18.78
CA PHE A 169 -4.91 -0.37 17.82
C PHE A 169 -5.50 1.04 17.83
N LEU A 170 -6.73 1.23 18.32
CA LEU A 170 -7.35 2.55 18.45
C LEU A 170 -7.21 3.12 19.87
N ALA A 171 -6.69 2.37 20.86
CA ALA A 171 -6.49 2.91 22.19
C ALA A 171 -5.45 4.03 22.20
N SER A 172 -5.48 4.94 23.17
CA SER A 172 -4.38 5.87 23.42
C SER A 172 -4.55 6.43 24.83
N ASN A 173 -3.43 6.63 25.53
CA ASN A 173 -3.41 7.37 26.80
C ASN A 173 -3.40 8.89 26.58
N VAL A 174 -3.17 9.35 25.34
CA VAL A 174 -3.28 10.75 24.94
C VAL A 174 -4.66 10.97 24.33
N THR A 175 -5.51 11.72 25.04
CA THR A 175 -6.92 11.95 24.63
C THR A 175 -7.03 12.48 23.20
N THR A 176 -6.21 13.47 22.82
CA THR A 176 -6.23 14.04 21.47
C THR A 176 -5.95 12.99 20.39
N SER A 177 -4.97 12.10 20.61
CA SER A 177 -4.66 11.02 19.67
C SER A 177 -5.78 9.99 19.63
N ARG A 178 -6.40 9.70 20.78
CA ARG A 178 -7.55 8.79 20.87
C ARG A 178 -8.72 9.29 20.02
N ASP A 179 -9.06 10.56 20.18
CA ASP A 179 -10.19 11.18 19.48
C ASP A 179 -9.93 11.24 17.97
N GLN A 180 -8.71 11.53 17.55
CA GLN A 180 -8.30 11.48 16.15
C GLN A 180 -8.44 10.08 15.55
N TYR A 181 -8.04 9.02 16.27
CA TYR A 181 -8.26 7.64 15.81
C TYR A 181 -9.74 7.28 15.69
N LEU A 182 -10.57 7.70 16.66
CA LEU A 182 -12.02 7.46 16.62
C LEU A 182 -12.67 8.14 15.43
N GLU A 183 -12.33 9.41 15.22
CA GLU A 183 -12.90 10.20 14.15
C GLU A 183 -12.48 9.68 12.78
N LEU A 184 -11.20 9.35 12.61
CA LEU A 184 -10.70 8.73 11.38
C LEU A 184 -11.38 7.38 11.12
N SER A 185 -11.48 6.53 12.14
CA SER A 185 -12.10 5.21 12.03
C SER A 185 -13.58 5.29 11.68
N LYS A 186 -14.32 6.20 12.31
CA LYS A 186 -15.73 6.46 11.98
C LYS A 186 -15.87 6.90 10.53
N ARG A 187 -15.04 7.85 10.07
CA ARG A 187 -15.07 8.34 8.68
C ARG A 187 -14.76 7.22 7.68
N MET A 188 -13.68 6.47 7.90
CA MET A 188 -13.28 5.38 7.03
C MET A 188 -14.36 4.29 6.97
N SER A 189 -14.92 3.90 8.12
CA SER A 189 -15.99 2.91 8.20
C SER A 189 -17.25 3.35 7.46
N LEU A 190 -17.67 4.62 7.59
CA LEU A 190 -18.81 5.16 6.85
C LEU A 190 -18.57 5.19 5.34
N MET A 191 -17.35 5.49 4.86
CA MET A 191 -17.01 5.43 3.44
C MET A 191 -17.03 3.99 2.90
N TRP A 192 -16.57 3.02 3.68
CA TRP A 192 -16.68 1.59 3.32
C TRP A 192 -18.14 1.12 3.30
N LEU A 193 -18.95 1.49 4.32
CA LEU A 193 -20.38 1.20 4.35
C LEU A 193 -21.12 1.85 3.17
N SER A 194 -20.78 3.08 2.83
CA SER A 194 -21.27 3.76 1.64
C SER A 194 -20.97 2.94 0.38
N PHE A 195 -19.73 2.47 0.21
CA PHE A 195 -19.37 1.66 -0.95
C PHE A 195 -20.14 0.33 -1.01
N VAL A 196 -20.32 -0.35 0.13
CA VAL A 196 -21.10 -1.59 0.20
C VAL A 196 -22.56 -1.38 -0.18
N ASN A 197 -23.17 -0.26 0.21
CA ASN A 197 -24.59 0.01 -0.05
C ASN A 197 -24.86 0.65 -1.42
N GLU A 198 -23.97 1.53 -1.89
CA GLU A 198 -24.23 2.41 -3.03
C GLU A 198 -23.20 2.23 -4.17
N LEU A 199 -22.24 1.32 -4.03
CA LEU A 199 -21.12 1.13 -4.96
C LEU A 199 -20.28 2.41 -5.18
N SER A 200 -20.34 3.32 -4.22
CA SER A 200 -19.64 4.60 -4.16
C SER A 200 -19.31 4.92 -2.70
N PRO A 201 -18.11 5.39 -2.35
CA PRO A 201 -17.77 5.78 -0.98
C PRO A 201 -18.33 7.17 -0.59
N ASN A 202 -19.13 7.80 -1.45
CA ASN A 202 -19.54 9.20 -1.36
C ASN A 202 -21.02 9.41 -1.02
N ALA A 203 -21.67 8.48 -0.32
CA ALA A 203 -23.02 8.68 0.17
C ALA A 203 -23.07 9.89 1.11
N ARG A 204 -24.23 10.55 1.19
CA ARG A 204 -24.40 11.76 2.01
C ARG A 204 -24.00 11.58 3.47
N PHE A 205 -24.20 10.38 4.05
CA PHE A 205 -23.84 10.09 5.44
C PHE A 205 -22.34 9.81 5.65
N ALA A 206 -21.58 9.54 4.58
CA ALA A 206 -20.14 9.33 4.62
C ALA A 206 -19.34 10.61 4.36
N LEU A 207 -19.99 11.65 3.83
CA LEU A 207 -19.41 12.94 3.52
C LEU A 207 -19.69 13.95 4.64
N ASP A 208 -18.69 14.27 5.43
CA ASP A 208 -18.80 15.29 6.50
C ASP A 208 -17.99 16.57 6.19
N SER A 209 -17.07 16.53 5.22
CA SER A 209 -16.11 17.62 4.96
C SER A 209 -16.14 18.19 3.54
N GLY A 210 -17.10 17.81 2.70
CA GLY A 210 -17.14 18.20 1.28
C GLY A 210 -16.00 17.61 0.42
N LEU A 211 -15.09 16.84 1.03
CA LEU A 211 -14.05 16.11 0.32
C LEU A 211 -14.68 14.88 -0.35
N ILE A 212 -14.73 14.90 -1.66
CA ILE A 212 -15.18 13.77 -2.48
C ILE A 212 -14.00 12.82 -2.65
N TRP A 213 -14.24 11.52 -2.50
CA TRP A 213 -13.32 10.46 -2.91
C TRP A 213 -13.53 10.18 -4.40
N PRO A 214 -12.66 10.71 -5.29
CA PRO A 214 -12.86 10.56 -6.72
C PRO A 214 -12.61 9.12 -7.16
N ALA A 215 -13.31 8.70 -8.21
CA ALA A 215 -12.94 7.50 -8.93
C ALA A 215 -11.59 7.71 -9.63
N TYR A 216 -10.74 6.70 -9.56
CA TYR A 216 -9.53 6.56 -10.35
C TYR A 216 -9.88 6.56 -11.84
N THR A 217 -9.14 7.31 -12.65
CA THR A 217 -9.37 7.40 -14.09
C THR A 217 -8.07 7.21 -14.87
N ASN A 218 -8.17 7.05 -16.19
CA ASN A 218 -6.99 7.01 -17.06
C ASN A 218 -6.17 8.31 -17.05
N ARG A 219 -6.77 9.44 -16.61
CA ARG A 219 -6.11 10.75 -16.54
C ARG A 219 -5.67 11.14 -15.13
N SER A 220 -6.20 10.49 -14.11
CA SER A 220 -6.01 10.87 -12.71
C SER A 220 -5.91 9.62 -11.85
N ALA A 221 -4.72 9.45 -11.26
CA ALA A 221 -4.37 8.32 -10.43
C ALA A 221 -4.68 8.57 -8.94
N THR A 222 -5.75 9.29 -8.64
CA THR A 222 -5.95 9.84 -7.30
C THR A 222 -6.27 8.77 -6.27
N ASN A 223 -5.65 8.88 -5.10
CA ASN A 223 -6.00 8.14 -3.90
C ASN A 223 -6.65 9.05 -2.86
N MET A 224 -7.57 8.49 -2.09
CA MET A 224 -7.91 9.03 -0.77
C MET A 224 -6.79 8.67 0.21
N VAL A 225 -6.36 9.60 1.04
CA VAL A 225 -5.36 9.36 2.08
C VAL A 225 -6.00 9.46 3.46
N PHE A 226 -5.86 8.41 4.25
CA PHE A 226 -6.36 8.34 5.62
C PHE A 226 -5.22 8.60 6.61
N ARG A 227 -5.13 9.83 7.13
CA ARG A 227 -4.16 10.24 8.16
C ARG A 227 -4.86 10.58 9.48
N ASN A 228 -4.12 10.47 10.58
CA ASN A 228 -4.66 10.77 11.91
C ASN A 228 -5.19 12.22 12.01
N HIS A 229 -4.59 13.15 11.26
CA HIS A 229 -5.01 14.55 11.23
C HIS A 229 -6.01 14.87 10.12
N GLY A 230 -6.62 13.86 9.48
CA GLY A 230 -7.71 14.04 8.52
C GLY A 230 -7.50 13.33 7.17
N LEU A 231 -8.43 13.62 6.26
CA LEU A 231 -8.48 13.06 4.92
C LEU A 231 -7.87 14.02 3.91
N SER A 232 -7.17 13.49 2.91
CA SER A 232 -6.70 14.28 1.77
C SER A 232 -6.68 13.48 0.48
N LEU A 233 -6.44 14.15 -0.65
CA LEU A 233 -6.22 13.50 -1.94
C LEU A 233 -4.73 13.57 -2.29
N GLU A 234 -4.25 12.55 -2.98
CA GLU A 234 -2.90 12.53 -3.52
C GLU A 234 -2.86 11.88 -4.91
N ASP A 235 -1.84 12.22 -5.69
CA ASP A 235 -1.55 11.54 -6.94
C ASP A 235 -0.82 10.21 -6.68
N GLY A 236 -1.41 9.11 -7.14
CA GLY A 236 -0.93 7.74 -7.02
C GLY A 236 0.27 7.39 -7.90
N THR A 237 1.20 8.31 -8.11
CA THR A 237 2.27 8.22 -9.12
C THR A 237 3.68 8.00 -8.55
N TRP A 238 3.83 7.94 -7.22
CA TRP A 238 5.13 7.69 -6.57
C TRP A 238 5.79 6.38 -7.03
N ARG A 239 7.13 6.33 -7.07
CA ARG A 239 7.91 5.14 -7.45
C ARG A 239 7.45 4.52 -8.78
N ALA A 240 7.04 5.34 -9.74
CA ALA A 240 6.41 4.88 -10.98
C ALA A 240 7.27 3.87 -11.76
N SER A 241 8.57 4.14 -11.91
CA SER A 241 9.50 3.28 -12.66
C SER A 241 9.68 1.92 -11.98
N ALA A 242 10.02 1.91 -10.68
CA ALA A 242 10.13 0.70 -9.86
C ALA A 242 8.87 -0.18 -9.92
N ILE A 243 7.69 0.41 -9.67
CA ILE A 243 6.41 -0.31 -9.71
C ILE A 243 6.07 -0.81 -11.12
N SER A 244 6.43 -0.06 -12.16
CA SER A 244 6.25 -0.52 -13.54
C SER A 244 7.07 -1.77 -13.82
N ARG A 245 8.34 -1.81 -13.40
CA ARG A 245 9.20 -3.00 -13.58
C ARG A 245 8.68 -4.21 -12.80
N LEU A 246 8.22 -4.01 -11.56
CA LEU A 246 7.59 -5.07 -10.77
C LEU A 246 6.38 -5.66 -11.49
N ASN A 247 5.49 -4.82 -12.02
CA ASN A 247 4.30 -5.28 -12.74
C ASN A 247 4.67 -6.01 -14.05
N SER A 248 5.69 -5.56 -14.79
CA SER A 248 6.17 -6.26 -15.98
C SER A 248 6.72 -7.65 -15.63
N ALA A 249 7.57 -7.72 -14.60
CA ALA A 249 8.15 -8.98 -14.13
C ALA A 249 7.08 -9.98 -13.66
N SER A 250 6.14 -9.54 -12.80
CA SER A 250 5.06 -10.39 -12.28
C SER A 250 4.10 -10.91 -13.34
N ALA A 251 3.95 -10.17 -14.44
CA ALA A 251 3.05 -10.55 -15.50
C ALA A 251 3.71 -11.41 -16.59
N GLY A 252 5.05 -11.57 -16.55
CA GLY A 252 5.81 -12.19 -17.63
C GLY A 252 5.75 -11.37 -18.93
N PHE A 253 5.51 -10.07 -18.85
CA PHE A 253 5.66 -9.19 -20.01
C PHE A 253 7.15 -8.96 -20.20
N GLU A 254 7.68 -9.23 -21.40
CA GLU A 254 9.05 -8.85 -21.73
C GLU A 254 9.25 -7.36 -21.43
N ALA A 255 10.36 -7.06 -20.75
CA ALA A 255 10.73 -5.73 -20.29
C ALA A 255 11.38 -4.91 -21.41
#